data_AF-A0A378W0E2-F1
#
_entry.id   AF-A0A378W0E2-F1
#
_cell.length_a   1.000
_cell.length_b   1.000
_cell.length_c   1.000
_cell.angle_alpha   90.00
_cell.angle_beta   90.00
_cell.angle_gamma   90.00
#
_symmetry.space_group_name_H-M   'P 1'
#
loop_
_entity.id
_entity.type
_entity.pdbx_description
1 polymer ?
#
loop_
_entity_poly.entity_id
_entity_poly.type
_entity_poly.pdbx_seq_one_letter_code
_entity_poly.pdbx_strand_id
1 'polypeptide(L)' 'MIDKLMKRVEEGKIILKLESNLQEVLGDDRGVNGALLKNNDGSDQQIAVSGIFIAIGHKPNTDISKGSWKWTKPAT' A
#
# COMPACT_ATOMS: atom_id res chain seq x y z
N MET A 1 16.34 -11.74 11.83
CA MET A 1 15.18 -11.91 10.89
C MET A 1 15.21 -10.83 9.82
N ILE A 2 15.44 -9.58 10.21
CA ILE A 2 15.71 -8.46 9.29
C ILE A 2 16.94 -8.74 8.41
N ASP A 3 17.95 -9.42 8.94
CA ASP A 3 19.20 -9.76 8.23
C ASP A 3 18.96 -10.59 6.95
N LYS A 4 17.99 -11.51 6.99
CA LYS A 4 17.61 -12.33 5.82
C LYS A 4 16.93 -11.50 4.74
N LEU A 5 16.18 -10.46 5.13
CA LEU A 5 15.55 -9.53 4.20
C LEU A 5 16.62 -8.65 3.54
N MET A 6 17.46 -8.02 4.35
CA MET A 6 18.50 -7.11 3.86
C MET A 6 19.50 -7.81 2.95
N LYS A 7 19.88 -9.06 3.26
CA LYS A 7 20.70 -9.87 2.35
C LYS A 7 20.07 -10.05 0.95
N ARG A 8 18.75 -10.25 0.86
CA ARG A 8 18.06 -10.36 -0.43
C ARG A 8 17.92 -9.03 -1.17
N VAL A 9 17.93 -7.92 -0.42
CA VAL A 9 18.00 -6.57 -1.00
C VAL A 9 19.39 -6.35 -1.61
N GLU A 10 20.46 -6.73 -0.89
CA GLU A 10 21.84 -6.67 -1.39
C GLU A 10 22.05 -7.58 -2.62
N GLU A 11 21.45 -8.76 -2.65
CA GLU A 11 21.44 -9.65 -3.81
C GLU A 11 20.60 -9.12 -4.99
N GLY A 12 19.90 -7.99 -4.83
CA GLY A 12 19.06 -7.36 -5.87
C GLY A 12 17.75 -8.08 -6.15
N LYS A 13 17.38 -9.08 -5.33
CA LYS A 13 16.13 -9.85 -5.49
C LYS A 13 14.91 -9.13 -4.92
N ILE A 14 15.12 -8.20 -4.00
CA ILE A 14 14.07 -7.40 -3.36
C ILE A 14 14.43 -5.93 -3.53
N ILE A 15 13.49 -5.13 -4.01
CA ILE A 15 13.61 -3.68 -4.08
C ILE A 15 12.65 -3.09 -3.05
N LEU A 16 13.18 -2.30 -2.12
CA LEU A 16 12.38 -1.60 -1.12
C LEU A 16 11.95 -0.23 -1.68
N LYS A 17 10.65 -0.01 -1.75
CA LYS A 17 10.04 1.30 -2.00
C LYS A 17 9.46 1.81 -0.69
N LEU A 18 10.30 2.51 0.05
CA LEU A 18 9.94 3.09 1.35
C LEU A 18 9.20 4.42 1.12
N GLU A 19 8.42 4.83 2.11
CA GLU A 19 7.67 6.11 2.07
C GLU A 19 6.71 6.23 0.89
N SER A 20 6.21 5.09 0.41
CA SER A 20 5.26 5.00 -0.70
C SER A 20 3.98 4.28 -0.25
N ASN A 21 2.84 4.75 -0.74
CA ASN A 21 1.54 4.12 -0.54
C ASN A 21 0.99 3.61 -1.89
N LEU A 22 0.31 2.47 -1.87
CA LEU A 22 -0.38 1.97 -3.07
C LEU A 22 -1.60 2.86 -3.35
N GLN A 23 -1.58 3.55 -4.50
CA GLN A 23 -2.67 4.42 -4.93
C GLN A 23 -3.67 3.67 -5.80
N GLU A 24 -3.17 2.93 -6.79
CA GLU A 24 -4.00 2.21 -7.74
C GLU A 24 -3.34 0.91 -8.20
N VAL A 25 -4.15 -0.13 -8.41
CA VAL A 25 -3.73 -1.39 -9.04
C VAL A 25 -4.09 -1.31 -10.51
N LEU A 26 -3.09 -1.46 -11.37
CA LEU A 26 -3.25 -1.39 -12.82
C LEU A 26 -3.39 -2.80 -13.39
N GLY A 27 -4.33 -2.97 -14.31
CA GLY A 27 -4.60 -4.27 -14.92
C GLY A 27 -5.53 -4.16 -16.14
N ASP A 28 -5.66 -5.28 -16.84
CA ASP A 28 -6.59 -5.48 -17.95
C ASP A 28 -7.39 -6.78 -17.73
N ASP A 29 -8.16 -7.21 -18.75
CA ASP A 29 -8.99 -8.43 -18.68
C ASP A 29 -8.20 -9.71 -18.36
N ARG A 30 -6.86 -9.70 -18.48
CA ARG A 30 -5.96 -10.83 -18.16
C ARG A 30 -5.37 -10.75 -16.76
N GLY A 31 -5.60 -9.66 -16.03
CA GLY A 31 -5.18 -9.48 -14.64
C GLY A 31 -4.28 -8.27 -14.41
N VAL A 32 -3.52 -8.31 -13.31
CA VAL A 32 -2.65 -7.20 -12.88
C VAL A 32 -1.43 -7.09 -13.80
N ASN A 33 -1.16 -5.87 -14.27
CA ASN A 33 0.03 -5.54 -15.07
C ASN A 33 0.91 -4.46 -14.42
N GLY A 34 0.43 -3.81 -13.35
CA GLY A 34 1.22 -2.83 -12.62
C GLY A 34 0.58 -2.31 -11.34
N ALA A 35 1.32 -1.41 -10.69
CA ALA A 35 0.90 -0.66 -9.52
C ALA A 35 1.28 0.82 -9.70
N LEU A 36 0.38 1.72 -9.35
CA LEU A 36 0.69 3.13 -9.14
C LEU A 36 0.93 3.36 -7.65
N LEU A 37 2.14 3.78 -7.32
CA LEU A 37 2.51 4.18 -5.97
C LEU A 37 2.53 5.70 -5.88
N LYS A 38 2.09 6.22 -4.74
CA LYS A 38 2.23 7.61 -4.37
C LYS A 38 3.24 7.73 -3.25
N ASN A 39 4.30 8.47 -3.49
CA ASN A 39 5.32 8.76 -2.50
C ASN A 39 4.84 9.86 -1.54
N ASN A 40 5.41 9.88 -0.34
CA ASN A 40 5.09 10.91 0.66
C ASN A 40 5.51 12.32 0.24
N ASP A 41 6.48 12.45 -0.67
CA ASP A 41 6.87 13.72 -1.29
C ASP A 41 5.84 14.24 -2.33
N GLY A 42 4.80 13.45 -2.60
CA GLY A 42 3.74 13.77 -3.54
C GLY A 42 4.01 13.33 -4.97
N SER A 43 5.16 12.72 -5.27
CA SER A 43 5.46 12.15 -6.57
C SER A 43 4.75 10.81 -6.78
N ASP A 44 4.41 10.52 -8.04
CA ASP A 44 3.80 9.26 -8.41
C ASP A 44 4.83 8.38 -9.13
N GLN A 45 4.80 7.08 -8.83
CA GLN A 45 5.69 6.10 -9.45
C GLN A 45 4.89 4.88 -9.91
N GLN A 46 4.97 4.59 -11.21
CA GLN A 46 4.40 3.36 -11.77
C GLN A 46 5.42 2.23 -11.71
N ILE A 47 4.97 1.03 -11.36
CA ILE A 47 5.78 -0.19 -11.34
C ILE A 47 5.07 -1.28 -12.13
N ALA A 48 5.73 -1.81 -13.15
CA ALA A 48 5.26 -2.97 -13.88
C ALA A 48 5.44 -4.24 -13.02
N VAL A 49 4.33 -4.88 -12.67
CA VAL A 49 4.31 -6.10 -11.86
C VAL A 49 3.17 -7.00 -12.34
N SER A 50 3.40 -8.31 -12.32
CA SER A 50 2.38 -9.28 -12.72
C SER A 50 1.40 -9.66 -11.59
N GLY A 51 1.63 -9.16 -10.37
CA GLY A 51 0.79 -9.47 -9.21
C GLY A 51 1.14 -8.62 -8.00
N ILE A 52 0.15 -8.41 -7.13
CA ILE A 52 0.26 -7.57 -5.93
C ILE A 52 -0.26 -8.37 -4.73
N PHE A 53 0.52 -8.40 -3.66
CA PHE A 53 0.16 -9.02 -2.39
C PHE A 53 0.06 -7.94 -1.30
N ILE A 54 -1.13 -7.78 -0.70
CA ILE A 54 -1.38 -6.80 0.34
C ILE A 54 -1.21 -7.44 1.72
N ALA A 55 -0.17 -7.04 2.44
CA ALA A 55 0.19 -7.61 3.74
C ALA A 55 0.21 -6.55 4.87
N ILE A 56 -0.87 -5.76 4.99
CA ILE A 56 -1.00 -4.69 6.01
C ILE A 56 -1.40 -5.19 7.42
N GLY A 57 -1.37 -6.51 7.62
CA GLY A 57 -1.82 -7.15 8.86
C GLY A 57 -3.33 -7.37 8.93
N HIS A 58 -3.82 -7.80 10.09
CA HIS A 58 -5.25 -8.05 10.30
C HIS A 58 -5.96 -6.74 10.66
N LYS A 59 -6.93 -6.37 9.83
CA LYS A 59 -7.84 -5.26 10.14
C LYS A 59 -8.81 -5.72 11.25
N PRO A 60 -8.86 -5.05 12.41
CA PRO A 60 -9.91 -5.33 13.40
C PRO A 60 -11.29 -5.04 12.77
N ASN A 61 -12.28 -5.90 13.06
CA ASN A 61 -13.59 -5.90 12.39
C ASN A 61 -14.51 -4.75 12.89
N THR A 62 -14.08 -3.51 12.71
CA THR A 62 -14.76 -2.28 13.16
C THR A 62 -15.52 -1.57 12.04
N ASP A 63 -15.72 -2.21 10.89
CA ASP A 63 -16.51 -1.61 9.81
C ASP A 63 -17.97 -1.34 10.23
N ILE A 64 -18.49 -2.08 11.21
CA ILE A 64 -19.85 -1.90 11.76
C ILE A 64 -20.04 -0.58 12.54
N SER A 65 -18.96 0.04 13.04
CA SER A 65 -19.04 1.27 13.87
C SER A 65 -18.79 2.57 13.10
N LYS A 66 -18.53 2.52 11.79
CA LYS A 66 -18.24 3.71 10.98
C LYS A 66 -19.44 4.66 10.79
N GLY A 67 -20.65 4.24 11.15
CA GLY A 67 -21.87 5.05 11.02
C GLY A 67 -22.24 5.89 12.26
N SER A 68 -21.67 5.63 13.44
CA SER A 68 -22.29 6.06 14.71
C SER A 68 -21.67 7.28 15.39
N TRP A 69 -20.55 7.81 14.91
CA TRP A 69 -19.92 8.98 15.55
C TRP A 69 -19.50 10.04 14.53
N LYS A 70 -20.44 10.94 14.21
CA LYS A 70 -20.09 12.26 13.71
C LYS A 70 -19.91 13.17 14.92
N TRP A 71 -18.66 13.50 15.23
CA TRP A 71 -18.37 14.59 16.15
C TRP A 71 -18.66 15.92 15.44
N THR A 72 -19.78 16.55 15.77
CA THR A 72 -20.07 17.93 15.36
C THR A 72 -19.46 18.89 16.38
N LYS A 73 -18.58 19.79 15.94
CA LYS A 73 -18.10 20.90 16.78
C LYS A 73 -19.31 21.71 17.27
N PRO A 74 -19.41 22.05 18.58
CA PRO A 74 -20.38 23.05 19.00
C PRO A 74 -20.01 24.39 18.38
N ALA A 75 -20.98 25.06 17.75
CA ALA A 75 -20.81 26.40 17.23
C ALA A 75 -20.66 27.38 18.41
N THR A 76 -19.58 28.17 18.40
CA THR A 76 -19.46 29.42 19.18
C THR A 76 -20.27 30.53 18.52
#